data_AF-A0A314UNL1-F1
#
_entry.id   AF-A0A314UNL1-F1
#
_cell.length_a   1.000
_cell.length_b   1.000
_cell.length_c   1.000
_cell.angle_alpha   90.00
_cell.angle_beta   90.00
_cell.angle_gamma   90.00
#
_symmetry.space_group_name_H-M   'P 1'
#
loop_
_entity.id
_entity.type
_entity.pdbx_description
1 polymer ?
#
loop_
_entity_poly.entity_id
_entity_poly.type
_entity_poly.pdbx_seq_one_letter_code
_entity_poly.pdbx_strand_id
1 'polypeptide(L)'
;MESEFFVYNQSDDMDVIIFYGCNSKNSTPKLANWFHCNNNLAFNDSYYLIGPVPLDPIMSTFKCEIAMTVPILKTAAAKLVANRSLFQKAINEGFTVNYTNPYDNQCAQCLGVNGLCGFDSGSSRPVCICGNRVCDPAGSRKAIAIGEYI
;
A
#
# COMPACT_ATOMS: atom_id res chain seq x y z
N MET A 1 -3.17 2.27 -9.43
CA MET A 1 -2.81 0.86 -9.65
C MET A 1 -3.53 0.09 -8.55
N GLU A 2 -4.55 -0.68 -8.92
CA GLU A 2 -5.24 -1.55 -7.96
C GLU A 2 -4.45 -2.86 -7.85
N SER A 3 -4.29 -3.37 -6.62
CA SER A 3 -3.63 -4.64 -6.37
C SER A 3 -4.62 -5.78 -6.53
N GLU A 4 -4.24 -6.85 -7.21
CA GLU A 4 -5.04 -8.09 -7.31
C GLU A 4 -4.91 -8.98 -6.06
N PHE A 5 -3.96 -8.67 -5.18
CA PHE A 5 -3.61 -9.51 -4.04
C PHE A 5 -4.10 -8.97 -2.70
N PHE A 6 -4.37 -7.66 -2.63
CA PHE A 6 -4.85 -7.04 -1.41
C PHE A 6 -5.77 -5.87 -1.70
N VAL A 7 -6.73 -5.69 -0.82
CA VAL A 7 -7.65 -4.54 -0.82
C VAL A 7 -7.59 -3.87 0.53
N TYR A 8 -7.56 -2.53 0.54
CA TYR A 8 -7.64 -1.76 1.79
C TYR A 8 -8.97 -2.01 2.50
N ASN A 9 -8.94 -2.05 3.83
CA ASN A 9 -10.16 -2.29 4.61
C ASN A 9 -10.87 -0.96 4.91
N GLN A 10 -11.79 -0.57 4.02
CA GLN A 10 -12.56 0.68 4.16
C GLN A 10 -13.41 0.76 5.45
N SER A 11 -13.69 -0.37 6.10
CA SER A 11 -14.43 -0.41 7.37
C SER A 11 -13.56 -0.01 8.56
N ASP A 12 -12.26 -0.27 8.51
CA ASP A 12 -11.33 -0.06 9.63
C ASP A 12 -10.31 1.06 9.39
N ASP A 13 -10.14 1.47 8.12
CA ASP A 13 -9.15 2.45 7.70
C ASP A 13 -9.77 3.80 7.29
N MET A 14 -8.96 4.85 7.32
CA MET A 14 -9.31 6.23 6.97
C MET A 14 -8.15 6.88 6.21
N ASP A 15 -8.48 7.70 5.23
CA ASP A 15 -7.47 8.39 4.43
C ASP A 15 -6.90 9.61 5.15
N VAL A 16 -5.58 9.74 5.02
CA VAL A 16 -4.84 10.96 5.32
C VAL A 16 -4.19 11.46 4.04
N ILE A 17 -4.43 12.73 3.71
CA ILE A 17 -3.78 13.38 2.56
C ILE A 17 -2.61 14.19 3.09
N ILE A 18 -1.42 13.93 2.57
CA ILE A 18 -0.18 14.58 2.97
C ILE A 18 0.32 15.43 1.79
N PHE A 19 0.60 16.69 2.08
CA PHE A 19 1.11 17.67 1.14
C PHE A 19 2.55 18.02 1.47
N TYR A 20 3.39 18.09 0.44
CA TYR A 20 4.79 18.48 0.54
C TYR A 20 5.10 19.61 -0.44
N GLY A 21 6.11 20.43 -0.13
CA GLY A 21 6.52 21.51 -1.03
C GLY A 21 5.60 22.72 -0.99
N CYS A 22 4.97 23.00 0.15
CA CYS A 22 3.94 24.04 0.23
C CYS A 22 4.54 25.44 0.39
N ASN A 23 4.17 26.38 -0.47
CA ASN A 23 4.54 27.79 -0.28
C ASN A 23 3.60 28.46 0.74
N SER A 24 4.02 28.51 2.01
CA SER A 24 3.23 29.08 3.10
C SER A 24 3.83 30.36 3.71
N LYS A 25 4.58 31.14 2.91
CA LYS A 25 5.27 32.38 3.35
C LYS A 25 4.38 33.39 4.08
N ASN A 26 3.07 33.39 3.79
CA ASN A 26 2.11 34.33 4.35
C ASN A 26 1.31 33.77 5.55
N SER A 27 1.64 32.58 6.05
CA SER A 27 0.89 31.89 7.09
C SER A 27 1.70 31.74 8.36
N THR A 28 1.81 32.85 9.09
CA THR A 28 2.41 32.93 10.43
C THR A 28 1.34 33.39 11.44
N PRO A 29 1.01 32.60 12.48
CA PRO A 29 1.59 31.30 12.83
C PRO A 29 1.19 30.17 11.85
N LYS A 30 2.00 29.11 11.79
CA LYS A 30 1.69 27.92 10.97
C LYS A 30 0.41 27.24 11.49
N LEU A 31 -0.33 26.61 10.59
CA LEU A 31 -1.53 25.84 10.95
C LEU A 31 -1.17 24.62 11.81
N ALA A 32 -2.13 24.14 12.60
CA ALA A 32 -1.93 23.04 13.54
C ALA A 32 -1.57 21.68 12.88
N ASN A 33 -1.88 21.52 11.59
CA ASN A 33 -1.58 20.35 10.80
C ASN A 33 -0.27 20.47 9.99
N TRP A 34 0.51 21.53 10.24
CA TRP A 34 1.82 21.71 9.65
C TRP A 34 2.84 20.76 10.29
N PHE A 35 3.79 20.30 9.49
CA PHE A 35 5.02 19.65 9.95
C PHE A 35 6.18 20.01 9.01
N HIS A 36 7.39 19.95 9.54
CA HIS A 36 8.60 20.16 8.74
C HIS A 36 9.03 18.84 8.09
N CYS A 37 9.26 18.86 6.77
CA CYS A 37 9.86 17.76 6.05
C CYS A 37 11.02 18.30 5.22
N ASN A 38 12.24 17.82 5.50
CA ASN A 38 13.40 18.19 4.71
C ASN A 38 13.41 17.34 3.43
N ASN A 39 12.96 17.93 2.34
CA ASN A 39 12.93 17.34 1.00
C ASN A 39 13.71 18.25 0.04
N ASN A 40 14.10 17.71 -1.12
CA ASN A 40 14.82 18.49 -2.14
C ASN A 40 13.86 19.37 -2.98
N LEU A 41 12.80 19.91 -2.37
CA LEU A 41 11.80 20.74 -3.04
C LEU A 41 12.08 22.24 -2.83
N ALA A 42 11.34 23.10 -3.53
CA ALA A 42 11.53 24.55 -3.41
C ALA A 42 11.07 25.10 -2.05
N PHE A 43 10.16 24.39 -1.37
CA PHE A 43 9.63 24.76 -0.06
C PHE A 43 9.63 23.55 0.89
N ASN A 44 9.95 23.76 2.17
CA ASN A 44 10.04 22.69 3.17
C ASN A 44 8.79 22.56 4.06
N ASP A 45 7.76 23.35 3.81
CA ASP A 45 6.52 23.25 4.56
C ASP A 45 5.68 22.09 4.04
N SER A 46 5.18 21.29 4.98
CA SER A 46 4.29 20.18 4.71
C SER A 46 3.07 20.25 5.62
N TYR A 47 1.96 19.69 5.14
CA TYR A 47 0.68 19.69 5.83
C TYR A 47 0.00 18.34 5.65
N TYR A 48 -0.90 17.97 6.56
CA TYR A 48 -1.74 16.80 6.40
C TYR A 48 -3.21 17.08 6.70
N LEU A 49 -4.11 16.34 6.06
CA LEU A 49 -5.53 16.34 6.34
C LEU A 49 -6.01 14.92 6.67
N ILE A 50 -7.02 14.81 7.53
CA ILE A 50 -7.62 13.54 7.91
C ILE A 50 -9.08 13.55 7.43
N GLY A 51 -9.49 12.51 6.69
CA GLY A 51 -10.86 12.32 6.23
C GLY A 51 -11.20 13.02 4.91
N PRO A 52 -12.47 12.88 4.45
CA PRO A 52 -12.94 13.56 3.25
C PRO A 52 -12.87 15.06 3.52
N VAL A 53 -11.94 15.70 2.82
CA VAL A 53 -11.65 17.12 2.90
C VAL A 53 -12.97 17.89 2.82
N PRO A 54 -13.46 18.58 3.87
CA PRO A 54 -14.13 19.83 3.55
C PRO A 54 -13.02 20.66 2.89
N LEU A 55 -13.26 21.13 1.67
CA LEU A 55 -12.38 22.08 0.99
C LEU A 55 -12.20 23.27 1.93
N ASP A 56 -11.26 23.16 2.87
CA ASP A 56 -10.94 24.21 3.80
C ASP A 56 -10.44 25.33 2.87
N PRO A 57 -11.14 26.46 2.79
CA PRO A 57 -10.78 27.53 1.85
C PRO A 57 -9.31 27.92 2.00
N ILE A 58 -8.73 27.71 3.19
CA ILE A 58 -7.34 27.97 3.52
C ILE A 58 -6.38 27.08 2.71
N MET A 59 -6.75 25.84 2.37
CA MET A 59 -5.93 24.96 1.54
C MET A 59 -5.97 25.26 0.04
N SER A 60 -6.98 26.00 -0.44
CA SER A 60 -6.97 26.55 -1.81
C SER A 60 -5.86 27.60 -2.01
N THR A 61 -5.40 28.21 -0.90
CA THR A 61 -4.34 29.23 -0.90
C THR A 61 -2.93 28.66 -0.91
N PHE A 62 -2.72 27.41 -0.50
CA PHE A 62 -1.39 26.79 -0.49
C PHE A 62 -1.13 26.06 -1.80
N LYS A 63 -0.13 26.53 -2.54
CA LYS A 63 0.45 25.77 -3.65
C LYS A 63 1.47 24.79 -3.10
N CYS A 64 1.15 23.50 -3.13
CA CYS A 64 2.02 22.41 -2.76
C CYS A 64 2.44 21.64 -4.02
N GLU A 65 3.66 21.12 -4.04
CA GLU A 65 4.20 20.41 -5.21
C GLU A 65 3.72 18.96 -5.28
N ILE A 66 3.54 18.31 -4.12
CA ILE A 66 3.17 16.90 -4.03
C ILE A 66 1.97 16.75 -3.09
N ALA A 67 1.00 15.93 -3.50
CA ALA A 67 -0.07 15.44 -2.66
C ALA A 67 -0.10 13.91 -2.72
N MET A 68 -0.15 13.25 -1.56
CA MET A 68 -0.23 11.80 -1.45
C MET A 68 -1.34 11.41 -0.50
N THR A 69 -2.09 10.37 -0.83
CA THR A 69 -3.12 9.81 0.06
C THR A 69 -2.58 8.51 0.66
N VAL A 70 -2.63 8.41 1.99
CA VAL A 70 -2.14 7.27 2.74
C VAL A 70 -3.26 6.78 3.66
N PRO A 71 -3.65 5.50 3.59
CA PRO A 71 -4.60 4.94 4.55
C PRO A 71 -3.93 4.77 5.92
N ILE A 72 -4.69 5.02 7.00
CA ILE A 72 -4.32 4.73 8.39
C ILE A 72 -5.51 4.10 9.13
N LEU A 73 -5.27 3.42 10.24
CA LEU A 73 -6.36 2.93 11.09
C LEU A 73 -7.26 4.08 11.58
N LYS A 74 -8.59 3.88 11.58
CA LYS A 74 -9.56 4.85 12.15
C LYS A 74 -9.26 5.20 13.61
N THR A 75 -8.79 4.23 14.38
CA THR A 75 -8.38 4.43 15.78
C THR A 75 -7.13 5.32 15.89
N ALA A 76 -6.17 5.19 14.97
CA ALA A 76 -5.01 6.07 14.87
C ALA A 76 -5.43 7.49 14.43
N ALA A 77 -6.36 7.59 13.47
CA ALA A 77 -6.93 8.86 13.04
C ALA A 77 -7.62 9.60 14.21
N ALA A 78 -8.42 8.90 15.02
CA ALA A 78 -9.08 9.48 16.19
C ALA A 78 -8.07 10.02 17.23
N LYS A 79 -7.00 9.26 17.51
CA LYS A 79 -5.91 9.71 18.38
C LYS A 79 -5.19 10.93 17.80
N LEU A 80 -4.97 10.95 16.48
CA LEU A 80 -4.29 12.04 15.78
C LEU A 80 -5.13 13.33 15.78
N VAL A 81 -6.45 13.23 15.63
CA VAL A 81 -7.36 14.37 15.77
C VAL A 81 -7.23 15.00 17.16
N ALA A 82 -7.16 14.18 18.21
CA ALA A 82 -7.00 14.63 19.59
C ALA A 82 -5.59 15.16 19.90
N ASN A 83 -4.54 14.57 19.29
CA ASN A 83 -3.16 14.98 19.51
C ASN A 83 -2.34 14.91 18.20
N ARG A 84 -2.13 16.08 17.60
CA ARG A 84 -1.46 16.28 16.31
C ARG A 84 0.02 15.92 16.32
N SER A 85 0.67 15.89 17.49
CA SER A 85 2.07 15.46 17.61
C SER A 85 2.27 13.97 17.35
N LEU A 86 1.18 13.18 17.30
CA LEU A 86 1.21 11.75 17.00
C LEU A 86 1.24 11.44 15.50
N PHE A 87 1.39 12.43 14.62
CA PHE A 87 1.32 12.24 13.16
C PHE A 87 2.24 11.12 12.67
N GLN A 88 3.54 11.21 12.98
CA GLN A 88 4.51 10.19 12.59
C GLN A 88 4.15 8.80 13.15
N LYS A 89 3.66 8.75 14.39
CA LYS A 89 3.22 7.50 15.01
C LYS A 89 2.01 6.90 14.28
N ALA A 90 1.02 7.72 13.92
CA ALA A 90 -0.16 7.28 13.20
C ALA A 90 0.18 6.72 11.81
N ILE A 91 1.11 7.37 11.09
CA ILE A 91 1.62 6.86 9.81
C ILE A 91 2.36 5.53 10.00
N ASN A 92 3.21 5.43 11.03
CA ASN A 92 4.00 4.22 11.29
C ASN A 92 3.17 3.05 11.85
N GLU A 93 2.01 3.30 12.45
CA GLU A 93 1.08 2.27 12.92
C GLU A 93 0.44 1.51 11.74
N GLY A 94 0.34 2.16 10.57
CA GLY A 94 -0.15 1.56 9.35
C GLY A 94 -1.68 1.45 9.28
N PHE A 95 -2.14 0.48 8.49
CA PHE A 95 -3.54 0.24 8.15
C PHE A 95 -3.77 -1.25 7.89
N THR A 96 -5.04 -1.65 7.84
CA THR A 96 -5.40 -3.05 7.62
C THR A 96 -5.57 -3.36 6.14
N VAL A 97 -5.13 -4.54 5.71
CA VAL A 97 -5.36 -5.01 4.35
C VAL A 97 -5.96 -6.40 4.39
N ASN A 98 -6.96 -6.61 3.54
CA ASN A 98 -7.52 -7.92 3.30
C ASN A 98 -6.76 -8.54 2.13
N TYR A 99 -6.08 -9.64 2.40
CA TYR A 99 -5.34 -10.39 1.39
C TYR A 99 -6.24 -11.45 0.76
N THR A 100 -6.15 -11.56 -0.56
CA THR A 100 -6.75 -12.64 -1.33
C THR A 100 -5.67 -13.34 -2.12
N ASN A 101 -5.67 -14.68 -2.11
CA ASN A 101 -4.85 -15.45 -3.02
C ASN A 101 -5.66 -15.69 -4.32
N PRO A 102 -5.42 -14.94 -5.41
CA PRO A 102 -6.17 -15.14 -6.65
C PRO A 102 -5.92 -16.53 -7.27
N TYR A 103 -4.87 -17.22 -6.82
CA TYR A 103 -4.45 -18.53 -7.32
C TYR A 103 -4.91 -19.69 -6.45
N ASP A 104 -5.77 -19.48 -5.46
CA ASP A 104 -6.17 -20.52 -4.51
C ASP A 104 -6.77 -21.77 -5.21
N ASN A 105 -7.66 -21.54 -6.18
CA ASN A 105 -8.24 -22.61 -6.99
C ASN A 105 -7.20 -23.37 -7.83
N GLN A 106 -6.17 -22.68 -8.35
CA GLN A 106 -5.13 -23.28 -9.17
C GLN A 106 -4.14 -24.06 -8.29
N CYS A 107 -3.83 -23.53 -7.11
CA CYS A 107 -3.05 -24.22 -6.09
C CYS A 107 -3.76 -25.49 -5.58
N ALA A 108 -5.08 -25.46 -5.41
CA ALA A 108 -5.84 -26.62 -4.95
C ALA A 108 -5.73 -27.81 -5.93
N GLN A 109 -5.50 -27.57 -7.22
CA GLN A 109 -5.30 -28.62 -8.21
C GLN A 109 -4.01 -29.43 -7.97
N CYS A 110 -2.99 -28.82 -7.37
CA CYS A 110 -1.73 -29.51 -7.05
C CYS A 110 -1.93 -30.65 -6.04
N LEU A 111 -2.94 -30.55 -5.17
CA LEU A 111 -3.29 -31.61 -4.23
C LEU A 111 -3.66 -32.91 -4.95
N GLY A 112 -4.29 -32.83 -6.13
CA GLY A 112 -4.69 -33.99 -6.93
C GLY A 112 -3.52 -34.83 -7.45
N VAL A 113 -2.32 -34.25 -7.52
CA VAL A 113 -1.09 -34.93 -7.95
C VAL A 113 -0.09 -35.15 -6.82
N ASN A 114 -0.53 -35.02 -5.55
CA ASN A 114 0.33 -35.01 -4.37
C ASN A 114 1.49 -33.99 -4.47
N GLY A 115 1.24 -32.87 -5.15
CA GLY A 115 2.20 -31.78 -5.34
C GLY A 115 1.96 -30.62 -4.36
N LEU A 116 2.99 -29.79 -4.19
CA LEU A 116 2.91 -28.52 -3.47
C LEU A 116 2.59 -27.39 -4.43
N CYS A 117 1.84 -26.38 -4.00
CA CYS A 117 1.71 -25.16 -4.79
C CYS A 117 2.95 -24.28 -4.63
N GLY A 118 3.47 -23.77 -5.74
CA GLY A 118 4.51 -22.75 -5.79
C GLY A 118 4.12 -21.64 -6.76
N PHE A 119 4.96 -20.61 -6.83
CA PHE A 119 4.79 -19.51 -7.77
C PHE A 119 6.09 -19.32 -8.56
N ASP A 120 5.99 -19.39 -9.88
CA ASP A 120 7.11 -19.08 -10.77
C ASP A 120 7.09 -17.59 -11.09
N SER A 121 8.07 -16.85 -10.55
CA SER A 121 8.20 -15.41 -10.78
C SER A 121 8.54 -15.06 -12.22
N GLY A 122 9.17 -15.98 -12.97
CA GLY A 122 9.51 -15.78 -14.37
C GLY A 122 8.28 -15.74 -15.28
N SER A 123 7.34 -16.66 -15.08
CA SER A 123 6.06 -16.68 -15.81
C SER A 123 4.92 -15.93 -15.12
N SER A 124 5.13 -15.46 -13.88
CA SER A 124 4.11 -14.83 -13.03
C SER A 124 2.84 -15.68 -12.89
N ARG A 125 3.03 -16.99 -12.69
CA ARG A 125 1.93 -17.97 -12.60
C ARG A 125 2.17 -18.97 -11.46
N PRO A 126 1.09 -19.51 -10.85
CA PRO A 126 1.22 -20.62 -9.94
C PRO A 126 1.63 -21.89 -10.70
N VAL A 127 2.41 -22.73 -10.04
CA VAL A 127 2.92 -23.99 -10.55
C VAL A 127 2.76 -25.08 -9.49
N CYS A 128 2.59 -26.33 -9.92
CA CYS A 128 2.66 -27.46 -9.01
C CYS A 128 4.07 -28.01 -8.95
N ILE A 129 4.57 -28.28 -7.75
CA ILE A 129 5.89 -28.85 -7.48
C ILE A 129 5.67 -30.29 -6.98
N CYS A 130 6.03 -31.26 -7.81
CA CYS A 130 5.93 -32.69 -7.51
C CYS A 130 7.32 -33.25 -7.22
N GLY A 131 7.70 -33.33 -5.94
CA GLY A 131 9.07 -33.63 -5.54
C GLY A 131 10.02 -32.48 -5.90
N ASN A 132 11.02 -32.75 -6.74
CA ASN A 132 12.03 -31.75 -7.13
C ASN A 132 11.79 -31.15 -8.53
N ARG A 133 10.56 -31.21 -9.06
CA ARG A 133 10.22 -30.72 -10.41
C ARG A 133 8.87 -30.07 -10.49
N VAL A 134 8.72 -29.17 -11.46
CA VAL A 134 7.41 -28.62 -11.85
C VAL A 134 6.60 -29.69 -12.58
N CYS A 135 5.30 -29.76 -12.31
CA CYS A 135 4.36 -30.73 -12.88
C CYS A 135 3.04 -30.05 -13.25
N ASP A 136 2.33 -30.66 -14.21
CA ASP A 136 0.99 -30.23 -14.62
C ASP A 136 -0.06 -31.01 -13.79
N PRO A 137 -0.93 -30.32 -13.02
CA PRO A 137 -1.98 -30.97 -12.25
C PRO A 137 -3.05 -31.64 -13.12
N ALA A 138 -3.17 -31.29 -14.40
CA ALA A 138 -4.07 -31.96 -15.35
C ALA A 138 -3.57 -33.36 -15.77
N GLY A 139 -2.45 -33.84 -15.20
CA GLY A 139 -1.93 -35.18 -15.44
C GLY A 139 -1.23 -35.36 -16.79
N SER A 140 -0.99 -34.27 -17.54
CA SER A 140 -0.20 -34.36 -18.77
C SER A 140 1.29 -34.28 -18.44
N ARG A 141 2.02 -35.40 -18.65
CA ARG A 141 3.48 -35.46 -18.51
C ARG A 141 4.14 -34.58 -19.58
N LYS A 142 4.16 -33.26 -19.41
CA LYS A 142 5.13 -32.42 -20.12
C LYS A 142 6.37 -32.34 -19.25
N ALA A 143 7.37 -33.14 -19.61
CA ALA A 143 8.71 -33.00 -19.07
C ALA A 143 9.27 -31.66 -19.53
N ILE A 144 9.14 -30.63 -18.70
CA ILE A 144 9.92 -29.41 -18.86
C ILE A 144 11.07 -29.55 -17.87
N ALA A 145 12.26 -29.79 -18.43
CA ALA A 145 13.50 -29.76 -17.66
C ALA A 145 13.70 -28.34 -17.13
N ILE A 146 13.82 -28.21 -15.82
CA ILE A 146 14.25 -26.98 -15.17
C ILE A 146 15.79 -26.98 -15.13
N GLY A 147 16.40 -26.09 -15.91
CA GLY A 147 17.80 -25.67 -15.76
C GLY A 147 18.84 -26.39 -16.62
N GLU A 148 19.03 -25.93 -17.85
CA GLU A 148 20.36 -25.81 -18.46
C GLU A 148 20.51 -24.35 -18.91
N TYR A 149 21.26 -23.57 -18.14
CA TYR A 149 21.94 -22.38 -18.63
C TYR A 149 23.44 -22.66 -18.47
N ILE A 150 24.17 -22.45 -19.57
CA ILE A 150 25.62 -22.64 -19.75
C ILE A 150 26.41 -21.86 -18.70
#